data_AF-A0A958R913-F1
#
_entry.id   AF-A0A958R913-F1
#
_cell.length_a   1.000
_cell.length_b   1.000
_cell.length_c   1.000
_cell.angle_alpha   90.00
_cell.angle_beta   90.00
_cell.angle_gamma   90.00
#
_symmetry.space_group_name_H-M   'P 1'
#
loop_
_entity.id
_entity.type
_entity.pdbx_description
1 polymer ?
#
loop_
_entity_poly.entity_id
_entity_poly.type
_entity_poly.pdbx_seq_one_letter_code
_entity_poly.pdbx_strand_id
1 'polypeptide(L)'
;MAIEEIDQMNFAITRQLLKVHTLEYEHGRPKIAKIELHPNLGRAIVHFQIKGERIFFTVFLDTEPKVKVVWTNITEGSRVIFKVTSETIHLDKISSLTKIPPTCSWDIGAPHPNGHGKHTFSLFGFEPTTEMAGDVESKINTLLDKLEQDREGIRKMSAMANSYIQIHWHGYYGNGMLGGFQLNKVTISRLANLQLAIDFDLYADGNPFE
;
A
#
# COMPACT_ATOMS: atom_id res chain seq x y z
N MET A 1 16.27 -1.06 -21.10
CA MET A 1 16.12 0.23 -20.39
C MET A 1 16.01 0.08 -18.88
N ALA A 2 14.86 -0.25 -18.27
CA ALA A 2 14.82 -0.38 -16.81
C ALA A 2 15.66 -1.56 -16.28
N ILE A 3 15.50 -2.75 -16.87
CA ILE A 3 16.34 -3.92 -16.57
C ILE A 3 17.80 -3.67 -16.94
N GLU A 4 18.04 -2.97 -18.05
CA GLU A 4 19.40 -2.64 -18.49
C GLU A 4 20.13 -1.73 -17.50
N GLU A 5 19.43 -0.82 -16.81
CA GLU A 5 20.03 -0.07 -15.71
C GLU A 5 20.38 -0.97 -14.52
N ILE A 6 19.62 -2.03 -14.25
CA ILE A 6 19.97 -3.02 -13.21
C ILE A 6 21.22 -3.81 -13.64
N ASP A 7 21.29 -4.22 -14.91
CA ASP A 7 22.39 -5.04 -15.42
C ASP A 7 23.70 -4.25 -15.55
N GLN A 8 23.63 -2.99 -15.99
CA GLN A 8 24.79 -2.14 -16.25
C GLN A 8 25.11 -1.19 -15.09
N MET A 9 24.14 -0.90 -14.23
CA MET A 9 24.25 0.00 -13.08
C MET A 9 24.92 1.33 -13.43
N ASN A 10 24.43 2.03 -14.47
CA ASN A 10 25.10 3.23 -14.98
C ASN A 10 25.10 4.35 -13.94
N PHE A 11 24.01 4.51 -13.18
CA PHE A 11 23.94 5.52 -12.12
C PHE A 11 24.74 5.09 -10.89
N ALA A 12 25.47 6.04 -10.30
CA ALA A 12 26.20 5.82 -9.05
C ALA A 12 25.27 5.41 -7.90
N ILE A 13 24.07 6.01 -7.84
CA ILE A 13 23.06 5.67 -6.84
C ILE A 13 22.55 4.24 -7.03
N THR A 14 22.37 3.74 -8.26
CA THR A 14 22.01 2.32 -8.51
C THR A 14 23.03 1.38 -7.87
N ARG A 15 24.33 1.64 -8.06
CA ARG A 15 25.40 0.83 -7.45
C ARG A 15 25.35 0.86 -5.92
N GLN A 16 25.09 2.03 -5.33
CA GLN A 16 24.97 2.16 -3.88
C GLN A 16 23.76 1.40 -3.32
N LEU A 17 22.59 1.56 -3.94
CA LEU A 17 21.37 0.88 -3.53
C LEU A 17 21.51 -0.64 -3.65
N LEU A 18 22.00 -1.14 -4.79
CA LEU A 18 22.14 -2.57 -5.04
C LEU A 18 23.35 -3.21 -4.34
N LYS A 19 24.24 -2.43 -3.71
CA LYS A 19 25.29 -2.95 -2.83
C LYS A 19 24.67 -3.53 -1.54
N VAL A 20 23.62 -2.90 -1.02
CA VAL A 20 23.00 -3.26 0.27
C VAL A 20 21.63 -3.94 0.12
N HIS A 21 21.10 -4.01 -1.11
CA HIS A 21 19.81 -4.64 -1.42
C HIS A 21 19.95 -5.73 -2.49
N THR A 22 19.26 -6.84 -2.29
CA THR A 22 19.19 -7.93 -3.28
C THR A 22 17.81 -7.95 -3.94
N LEU A 23 17.76 -7.86 -5.27
CA LEU A 23 16.48 -7.98 -6.01
C LEU A 23 16.00 -9.43 -6.05
N GLU A 24 14.68 -9.63 -6.06
CA GLU A 24 14.10 -10.91 -6.44
C GLU A 24 14.16 -11.12 -7.95
N TYR A 25 14.35 -12.37 -8.38
CA TYR A 25 14.36 -12.75 -9.77
C TYR A 25 13.33 -13.85 -10.02
N GLU A 26 12.65 -13.75 -11.16
CA GLU A 26 11.71 -14.75 -11.66
C GLU A 26 12.09 -15.09 -13.11
N HIS A 27 12.24 -16.39 -13.40
CA HIS A 27 12.71 -16.87 -14.71
C HIS A 27 14.00 -16.19 -15.23
N GLY A 28 14.94 -15.91 -14.31
CA GLY A 28 16.22 -15.29 -14.64
C GLY A 28 16.16 -13.79 -14.93
N ARG A 29 15.04 -13.12 -14.66
CA ARG A 29 14.89 -11.65 -14.80
C ARG A 29 14.49 -11.00 -13.48
N PRO A 30 14.89 -9.74 -13.22
CA PRO A 30 14.42 -9.02 -12.04
C PRO A 30 12.89 -8.99 -11.99
N LYS A 31 12.32 -9.39 -10.86
CA LYS A 31 10.87 -9.48 -10.67
C LYS A 31 10.28 -8.08 -10.56
N ILE A 32 9.40 -7.74 -11.50
CA ILE A 32 8.67 -6.48 -11.52
C ILE A 32 7.47 -6.59 -10.58
N ALA A 33 7.41 -5.71 -9.58
CA ALA A 33 6.28 -5.61 -8.67
C ALA A 33 5.14 -4.78 -9.26
N LYS A 34 5.44 -3.68 -9.95
CA LYS A 34 4.45 -2.79 -10.58
C LYS A 34 5.09 -1.94 -11.67
N ILE A 35 4.29 -1.58 -12.68
CA ILE A 35 4.61 -0.53 -13.65
C ILE A 35 3.52 0.53 -13.55
N GLU A 36 3.92 1.78 -13.31
CA GLU A 36 3.03 2.94 -13.30
C GLU A 36 3.26 3.77 -14.56
N LEU A 37 2.20 3.98 -15.34
CA LEU A 37 2.26 4.77 -16.56
C LEU A 37 1.60 6.13 -16.32
N HIS A 38 2.33 7.20 -16.65
CA HIS A 38 1.85 8.58 -16.58
C HIS A 38 1.94 9.20 -17.97
N PRO A 39 1.07 8.81 -18.92
CA PRO A 39 1.15 9.25 -20.32
C PRO A 39 1.05 10.77 -20.45
N ASN A 40 0.20 11.41 -19.64
CA ASN A 40 0.04 12.87 -19.64
C ASN A 40 1.31 13.62 -19.19
N LEU A 41 2.24 12.94 -18.53
CA LEU A 41 3.53 13.49 -18.10
C LEU A 41 4.70 12.95 -18.92
N GLY A 42 4.44 12.07 -19.90
CA GLY A 42 5.48 11.36 -20.65
C GLY A 42 6.42 10.56 -19.74
N ARG A 43 5.89 9.89 -18.71
CA ARG A 43 6.69 9.16 -17.71
C ARG A 43 6.19 7.75 -17.44
N ALA A 44 7.11 6.89 -17.03
CA ALA A 44 6.81 5.59 -16.45
C ALA A 44 7.70 5.31 -15.23
N ILE A 45 7.19 4.55 -14.28
CA ILE A 45 7.89 4.14 -13.07
C ILE A 45 7.83 2.61 -13.00
N VAL A 46 8.98 1.97 -12.85
CA VAL A 46 9.07 0.50 -12.76
C VAL A 46 9.62 0.13 -11.40
N HIS A 47 8.81 -0.59 -10.62
CA HIS A 47 9.18 -1.08 -9.29
C HIS A 47 9.64 -2.52 -9.37
N PHE A 48 10.81 -2.80 -8.82
CA PHE A 48 11.40 -4.12 -8.72
C PHE A 48 11.38 -4.58 -7.26
N GLN A 49 11.00 -5.84 -7.06
CA GLN A 49 10.89 -6.42 -5.74
C GLN A 49 12.28 -6.61 -5.12
N ILE A 50 12.46 -6.11 -3.90
CA ILE A 50 13.63 -6.41 -3.06
C ILE A 50 13.30 -7.63 -2.21
N LYS A 51 14.25 -8.57 -2.11
CA LYS A 51 14.06 -9.85 -1.43
C LYS A 51 13.83 -9.64 0.06
N GLY A 52 12.70 -10.14 0.55
CA GLY A 52 12.35 -10.10 1.98
C GLY A 52 11.88 -8.72 2.48
N GLU A 53 11.80 -7.73 1.60
CA GLU A 53 11.49 -6.35 1.94
C GLU A 53 10.12 -5.93 1.38
N ARG A 54 9.52 -4.91 2.01
CA ARG A 54 8.27 -4.31 1.53
C ARG A 54 8.46 -2.99 0.80
N ILE A 55 9.71 -2.60 0.60
CA ILE A 55 10.14 -1.47 -0.24
C ILE A 55 10.65 -1.97 -1.60
N PHE A 56 10.80 -1.06 -2.56
CA PHE A 56 11.08 -1.41 -3.96
C PHE A 56 12.27 -0.65 -4.50
N PHE A 57 13.12 -1.34 -5.26
CA PHE A 57 14.07 -0.66 -6.13
C PHE A 57 13.30 -0.15 -7.35
N THR A 58 13.40 1.14 -7.62
CA THR A 58 12.51 1.80 -8.57
C THR A 58 13.30 2.55 -9.61
N VAL A 59 12.94 2.34 -10.88
CA VAL A 59 13.54 3.00 -12.03
C VAL A 59 12.53 3.96 -12.65
N PHE A 60 12.91 5.22 -12.76
CA PHE A 60 12.11 6.28 -13.36
C PHE A 60 12.51 6.48 -14.82
N LEU A 61 11.51 6.56 -15.68
CA LEU A 61 11.66 6.65 -17.12
C LEU A 61 10.94 7.90 -17.64
N ASP A 62 11.60 8.65 -18.54
CA ASP A 62 10.88 9.43 -19.53
C ASP A 62 10.45 8.46 -20.64
N THR A 63 9.23 8.60 -21.16
CA THR A 63 8.69 7.80 -22.26
C THR A 63 8.67 8.55 -23.59
N GLU A 64 8.86 9.86 -23.58
CA GLU A 64 8.88 10.74 -24.75
C GLU A 64 10.08 11.69 -24.76
N PRO A 65 10.63 12.06 -25.93
CA PRO A 65 10.32 11.52 -27.26
C PRO A 65 10.87 10.10 -27.48
N LYS A 66 11.72 9.62 -26.57
CA LYS A 66 12.25 8.25 -26.54
C LYS A 66 12.30 7.79 -25.10
N VAL A 67 12.09 6.49 -24.89
CA VAL A 67 12.25 5.89 -23.57
C VAL A 67 13.69 6.08 -23.12
N LYS A 68 13.90 6.55 -21.88
CA LYS A 68 15.23 6.64 -21.25
C LYS A 68 15.09 6.58 -19.73
N VAL A 69 16.08 5.99 -19.08
CA VAL A 69 16.20 6.05 -17.61
C VAL A 69 16.65 7.45 -17.22
N VAL A 70 15.93 8.07 -16.29
CA VAL A 70 16.27 9.40 -15.77
C VAL A 70 16.72 9.37 -14.33
N TRP A 71 16.31 8.36 -13.55
CA TRP A 71 16.66 8.24 -12.15
C TRP A 71 16.41 6.82 -11.62
N THR A 72 17.04 6.49 -10.49
CA THR A 72 16.72 5.31 -9.69
C THR A 72 16.63 5.67 -8.21
N ASN A 73 15.76 4.98 -7.46
CA ASN A 73 15.63 5.19 -6.02
C ASN A 73 15.12 3.91 -5.34
N ILE A 74 15.05 3.92 -4.01
CA ILE A 74 14.14 3.05 -3.27
C ILE A 74 12.84 3.80 -3.04
N THR A 75 11.71 3.16 -3.34
CA THR A 75 10.39 3.69 -3.02
C THR A 75 9.71 2.84 -1.97
N GLU A 76 8.81 3.47 -1.25
CA GLU A 76 8.05 2.91 -0.16
C GLU A 76 7.06 1.85 -0.64
N GLY A 77 6.66 0.99 0.29
CA GLY A 77 5.51 0.11 0.12
C GLY A 77 4.38 0.48 1.03
N SER A 78 3.15 0.17 0.60
CA SER A 78 1.98 0.46 1.40
C SER A 78 0.82 -0.48 1.19
N ARG A 79 0.01 -0.66 2.24
CA ARG A 79 -1.34 -1.19 2.17
C ARG A 79 -2.31 -0.17 2.72
N VAL A 80 -3.48 -0.08 2.11
CA VAL A 80 -4.54 0.83 2.53
C VAL A 80 -5.83 0.05 2.64
N ILE A 81 -6.30 -0.12 3.86
CA ILE A 81 -7.38 -1.05 4.20
C ILE A 81 -8.47 -0.30 4.94
N PHE A 82 -9.71 -0.40 4.48
CA PHE A 82 -10.85 0.00 5.30
C PHE A 82 -11.12 -1.09 6.34
N LYS A 83 -11.17 -0.70 7.61
CA LYS A 83 -11.44 -1.61 8.72
C LYS A 83 -12.64 -1.12 9.53
N VAL A 84 -13.48 -2.09 9.91
CA VAL A 84 -14.53 -1.92 10.91
C VAL A 84 -14.34 -2.97 11.98
N THR A 85 -14.23 -2.51 13.22
CA THR A 85 -13.98 -3.37 14.39
C THR A 85 -15.05 -3.15 15.46
N SER A 86 -15.45 -4.23 16.12
CA SER A 86 -16.37 -4.15 17.26
C SER A 86 -16.13 -5.29 18.24
N GLU A 87 -16.08 -4.97 19.53
CA GLU A 87 -15.97 -5.95 20.62
C GLU A 87 -17.33 -6.56 21.01
N THR A 88 -18.44 -5.98 20.52
CA THR A 88 -19.80 -6.35 20.95
C THR A 88 -20.74 -6.74 19.81
N ILE A 89 -20.40 -6.41 18.57
CA ILE A 89 -21.25 -6.65 17.40
C ILE A 89 -20.65 -7.75 16.53
N HIS A 90 -21.48 -8.73 16.18
CA HIS A 90 -21.09 -9.83 15.32
C HIS A 90 -20.90 -9.40 13.86
N LEU A 91 -20.03 -10.12 13.15
CA LEU A 91 -19.65 -9.84 11.77
C LEU A 91 -20.84 -9.87 10.80
N ASP A 92 -21.83 -10.73 11.02
CA ASP A 92 -23.03 -10.83 10.19
C ASP A 92 -23.81 -9.51 10.15
N LYS A 93 -23.97 -8.89 11.32
CA LYS A 93 -24.64 -7.60 11.47
C LYS A 93 -23.84 -6.49 10.80
N ILE A 94 -22.52 -6.44 11.02
CA ILE A 94 -21.63 -5.46 10.37
C ILE A 94 -21.71 -5.59 8.84
N SER A 95 -21.57 -6.81 8.33
CA SER A 95 -21.55 -7.09 6.88
C SER A 95 -22.90 -6.79 6.23
N SER A 96 -24.02 -6.95 6.94
CA SER A 96 -25.36 -6.64 6.42
C SER A 96 -25.59 -5.16 6.11
N LEU A 97 -24.75 -4.26 6.62
CA LEU A 97 -24.90 -2.82 6.45
C LEU A 97 -24.39 -2.30 5.11
N THR A 98 -23.52 -3.04 4.43
CA THR A 98 -22.93 -2.62 3.17
C THR A 98 -23.07 -3.68 2.08
N LYS A 99 -23.05 -3.24 0.83
CA LYS A 99 -22.98 -4.12 -0.35
C LYS A 99 -21.54 -4.53 -0.68
N ILE A 100 -20.54 -3.93 -0.03
CA ILE A 100 -19.14 -4.22 -0.26
C ILE A 100 -18.77 -5.52 0.45
N PRO A 101 -18.26 -6.55 -0.25
CA PRO A 101 -17.78 -7.76 0.40
C PRO A 101 -16.43 -7.51 1.09
N PRO A 102 -16.17 -8.11 2.26
CA PRO A 102 -14.87 -8.00 2.91
C PRO A 102 -13.80 -8.77 2.12
N THR A 103 -12.57 -8.25 2.11
CA THR A 103 -11.37 -8.99 1.66
C THR A 103 -10.73 -9.79 2.79
N CYS A 104 -10.91 -9.37 4.04
CA CYS A 104 -10.56 -10.14 5.22
C CYS A 104 -11.60 -9.92 6.32
N SER A 105 -11.87 -10.95 7.12
CA SER A 105 -12.81 -10.82 8.23
C SER A 105 -12.64 -11.94 9.26
N TRP A 106 -13.16 -11.70 10.45
CA TRP A 106 -13.41 -12.71 11.47
C TRP A 106 -14.51 -12.22 12.40
N ASP A 107 -15.14 -13.15 13.11
CA ASP A 107 -16.18 -12.86 14.08
C ASP A 107 -15.67 -13.03 15.52
N ILE A 108 -16.38 -12.42 16.47
CA ILE A 108 -16.12 -12.64 17.90
C ILE A 108 -16.24 -14.14 18.22
N GLY A 109 -15.25 -14.67 18.94
CA GLY A 109 -15.23 -16.07 19.35
C GLY A 109 -14.76 -17.04 18.27
N ALA A 110 -14.51 -16.58 17.04
CA ALA A 110 -13.88 -17.39 16.00
C ALA A 110 -12.45 -17.79 16.43
N PRO A 111 -11.99 -19.01 16.10
CA PRO A 111 -10.63 -19.43 16.43
C PRO A 111 -9.62 -18.61 15.62
N HIS A 112 -8.47 -18.29 16.24
CA HIS A 112 -7.36 -17.70 15.49
C HIS A 112 -6.81 -18.69 14.44
N PRO A 113 -6.29 -18.21 13.29
CA PRO A 113 -5.71 -19.09 12.26
C PRO A 113 -4.54 -19.95 12.74
N ASN A 114 -3.80 -19.49 13.75
CA ASN A 114 -2.72 -20.24 14.38
C ASN A 114 -3.21 -21.30 15.41
N GLY A 115 -4.52 -21.43 15.61
CA GLY A 115 -5.14 -22.36 16.55
C GLY A 115 -5.06 -21.93 18.03
N HIS A 116 -4.45 -20.79 18.33
CA HIS A 116 -4.25 -20.32 19.70
C HIS A 116 -5.28 -19.26 20.08
N GLY A 117 -6.26 -19.64 20.89
CA GLY A 117 -7.27 -18.73 21.42
C GLY A 117 -8.37 -18.38 20.42
N LYS A 118 -9.15 -17.36 20.77
CA LYS A 118 -10.29 -16.88 19.99
C LYS A 118 -10.19 -15.38 19.82
N HIS A 119 -10.69 -14.88 18.69
CA HIS A 119 -10.84 -13.45 18.46
C HIS A 119 -11.78 -12.83 19.50
N THR A 120 -11.37 -11.72 20.12
CA THR A 120 -12.16 -10.98 21.12
C THR A 120 -13.04 -9.89 20.52
N PHE A 121 -12.95 -9.68 19.20
CA PHE A 121 -13.68 -8.65 18.46
C PHE A 121 -13.95 -9.16 17.03
N SER A 122 -14.96 -8.58 16.38
CA SER A 122 -15.27 -8.80 14.97
C SER A 122 -14.46 -7.84 14.11
N LEU A 123 -13.92 -8.33 12.99
CA LEU A 123 -13.32 -7.48 11.96
C LEU A 123 -14.06 -7.66 10.64
N PHE A 124 -14.44 -6.55 10.04
CA PHE A 124 -14.67 -6.43 8.61
C PHE A 124 -13.51 -5.62 8.01
N GLY A 125 -12.80 -6.18 7.04
CA GLY A 125 -11.71 -5.51 6.33
C GLY A 125 -11.94 -5.51 4.82
N PHE A 126 -11.67 -4.39 4.16
CA PHE A 126 -11.77 -4.26 2.71
C PHE A 126 -10.56 -3.53 2.13
N GLU A 127 -9.89 -4.18 1.19
CA GLU A 127 -8.66 -3.70 0.53
C GLU A 127 -8.78 -3.91 -0.99
N PRO A 128 -9.11 -2.87 -1.78
CA PRO A 128 -9.34 -3.02 -3.21
C PRO A 128 -8.04 -3.18 -4.03
N THR A 129 -6.89 -2.90 -3.43
CA THR A 129 -5.58 -2.95 -4.07
C THR A 129 -4.61 -3.60 -3.09
N THR A 130 -4.20 -4.83 -3.39
CA THR A 130 -3.32 -5.63 -2.52
C THR A 130 -1.85 -5.45 -2.86
N GLU A 131 -1.53 -4.83 -3.99
CA GLU A 131 -0.16 -4.53 -4.38
C GLU A 131 0.47 -3.55 -3.39
N MET A 132 1.67 -3.89 -2.91
CA MET A 132 2.46 -3.07 -1.99
C MET A 132 3.05 -1.84 -2.69
N ALA A 133 3.46 -1.97 -3.96
CA ALA A 133 4.09 -0.89 -4.72
C ALA A 133 3.10 0.21 -5.15
N GLY A 134 3.64 1.40 -5.37
CA GLY A 134 2.93 2.58 -5.82
C GLY A 134 2.42 3.49 -4.71
N ASP A 135 1.97 4.65 -5.15
CA ASP A 135 1.63 5.82 -4.34
C ASP A 135 0.50 5.58 -3.32
N VAL A 136 0.71 6.01 -2.07
CA VAL A 136 -0.23 5.81 -0.95
C VAL A 136 -1.52 6.59 -1.20
N GLU A 137 -1.39 7.83 -1.64
CA GLU A 137 -2.50 8.74 -1.92
C GLU A 137 -3.43 8.18 -3.00
N SER A 138 -2.85 7.62 -4.05
CA SER A 138 -3.58 6.94 -5.12
C SER A 138 -4.36 5.73 -4.62
N LYS A 139 -3.79 4.95 -3.69
CA LYS A 139 -4.50 3.82 -3.05
C LYS A 139 -5.60 4.28 -2.12
N ILE A 140 -5.39 5.33 -1.33
CA ILE A 140 -6.44 5.94 -0.49
C ILE A 140 -7.60 6.42 -1.36
N ASN A 141 -7.31 7.12 -2.45
CA ASN A 141 -8.35 7.60 -3.36
C ASN A 141 -9.12 6.45 -4.01
N THR A 142 -8.41 5.39 -4.44
CA THR A 142 -9.03 4.17 -4.98
C THR A 142 -9.95 3.51 -3.96
N LEU A 143 -9.53 3.41 -2.69
CA LEU A 143 -10.35 2.89 -1.62
C LEU A 143 -11.59 3.76 -1.38
N LEU A 144 -11.41 5.07 -1.24
CA LEU A 144 -12.52 6.00 -1.05
C LEU A 144 -13.51 5.97 -2.21
N ASP A 145 -13.04 5.85 -3.46
CA ASP A 145 -13.89 5.73 -4.64
C ASP A 145 -14.80 4.49 -4.57
N LYS A 146 -14.29 3.38 -4.01
CA LYS A 146 -15.07 2.16 -3.79
C LYS A 146 -16.06 2.32 -2.63
N LEU A 147 -15.62 2.86 -1.49
CA LEU A 147 -16.48 3.09 -0.33
C LEU A 147 -17.65 4.03 -0.64
N GLU A 148 -17.39 5.06 -1.46
CA GLU A 148 -18.39 6.04 -1.86
C GLU A 148 -19.47 5.50 -2.81
N GLN A 149 -19.32 4.28 -3.33
CA GLN A 149 -20.40 3.60 -4.05
C GLN A 149 -21.53 3.15 -3.11
N ASP A 150 -21.27 3.11 -1.80
CA ASP A 150 -22.24 2.73 -0.76
C ASP A 150 -22.12 3.63 0.49
N ARG A 151 -22.15 4.95 0.29
CA ARG A 151 -21.97 5.96 1.37
C ARG A 151 -22.87 5.73 2.58
N GLU A 152 -24.14 5.40 2.34
CA GLU A 152 -25.11 5.15 3.40
C GLU A 152 -24.76 3.91 4.21
N GLY A 153 -24.33 2.82 3.55
CA GLY A 153 -23.87 1.62 4.24
C GLY A 153 -22.63 1.89 5.08
N ILE A 154 -21.63 2.56 4.52
CA ILE A 154 -20.38 2.91 5.23
C ILE A 154 -20.66 3.82 6.43
N ARG A 155 -21.49 4.84 6.29
CA ARG A 155 -21.88 5.72 7.42
C ARG A 155 -22.60 4.95 8.53
N LYS A 156 -23.49 4.02 8.18
CA LYS A 156 -24.15 3.16 9.18
C LYS A 156 -23.15 2.27 9.91
N MET A 157 -22.14 1.74 9.21
CA MET A 157 -21.05 1.00 9.86
C MET A 157 -20.29 1.89 10.83
N SER A 158 -19.87 3.09 10.41
CA SER A 158 -19.14 4.06 11.25
C SER A 158 -19.91 4.56 12.46
N ALA A 159 -21.24 4.71 12.35
CA ALA A 159 -22.07 5.09 13.49
C ALA A 159 -22.24 3.96 14.52
N MET A 160 -22.06 2.70 14.10
CA MET A 160 -22.36 1.52 14.90
C MET A 160 -21.11 0.86 15.49
N ALA A 161 -19.97 0.99 14.83
CA ALA A 161 -18.72 0.33 15.17
C ALA A 161 -17.51 1.24 14.88
N ASN A 162 -16.33 0.85 15.36
CA ASN A 162 -15.12 1.61 15.10
C ASN A 162 -14.66 1.41 13.66
N SER A 163 -14.81 2.44 12.84
CA SER A 163 -14.53 2.45 11.40
C SER A 163 -13.40 3.41 11.04
N TYR A 164 -12.39 2.91 10.35
CA TYR A 164 -11.21 3.69 9.98
C TYR A 164 -10.54 3.16 8.71
N ILE A 165 -9.74 4.00 8.06
CA ILE A 165 -8.77 3.54 7.06
C ILE A 165 -7.45 3.31 7.78
N GLN A 166 -6.93 2.08 7.72
CA GLN A 166 -5.60 1.75 8.20
C GLN A 166 -4.61 1.79 7.06
N ILE A 167 -3.49 2.47 7.28
CA ILE A 167 -2.37 2.54 6.35
C ILE A 167 -1.19 1.82 6.98
N HIS A 168 -0.75 0.73 6.34
CA HIS A 168 0.52 0.08 6.65
C HIS A 168 1.56 0.66 5.71
N TRP A 169 2.45 1.50 6.22
CA TRP A 169 3.44 2.20 5.40
C TRP A 169 4.85 1.72 5.75
N HIS A 170 5.60 1.33 4.72
CA HIS A 170 6.95 0.82 4.81
C HIS A 170 7.89 1.80 4.14
N GLY A 171 8.58 2.60 4.95
CA GLY A 171 9.54 3.59 4.51
C GLY A 171 10.95 3.03 4.47
N TYR A 172 11.74 3.42 3.48
CA TYR A 172 13.17 3.07 3.45
C TYR A 172 13.95 3.90 4.48
N TYR A 173 14.76 3.24 5.31
CA TYR A 173 15.57 3.89 6.36
C TYR A 173 17.06 3.99 5.99
N GLY A 174 17.44 3.78 4.72
CA GLY A 174 18.85 3.64 4.31
C GLY A 174 19.79 4.79 4.68
N ASN A 175 19.28 6.02 4.64
CA ASN A 175 20.02 7.25 4.95
C ASN A 175 19.61 7.87 6.30
N GLY A 176 18.92 7.12 7.16
CA GLY A 176 18.42 7.63 8.45
C GLY A 176 17.21 8.54 8.35
N MET A 177 16.67 8.80 7.14
CA MET A 177 15.47 9.59 6.93
C MET A 177 14.35 8.71 6.39
N LEU A 178 13.20 8.74 7.06
CA LEU A 178 11.97 8.16 6.52
C LEU A 178 11.31 9.20 5.61
N GLY A 179 10.82 8.74 4.46
CA GLY A 179 9.98 9.53 3.57
C GLY A 179 8.62 9.84 4.20
N GLY A 180 7.65 10.15 3.36
CA GLY A 180 6.30 10.40 3.82
C GLY A 180 5.33 10.56 2.67
N PHE A 181 4.06 10.72 3.02
CA PHE A 181 2.96 10.95 2.11
C PHE A 181 2.05 12.04 2.69
N GLN A 182 1.16 12.58 1.86
CA GLN A 182 0.30 13.69 2.25
C GLN A 182 -1.18 13.37 2.06
N LEU A 183 -2.01 13.84 2.99
CA LEU A 183 -3.46 13.85 2.81
C LEU A 183 -3.88 15.26 2.42
N ASN A 184 -4.29 15.42 1.16
CA ASN A 184 -4.79 16.71 0.71
C ASN A 184 -6.18 17.01 1.30
N LYS A 185 -6.63 18.27 1.17
CA LYS A 185 -7.92 18.73 1.71
C LYS A 185 -9.10 17.91 1.18
N VAL A 186 -9.07 17.50 -0.10
CA VAL A 186 -10.14 16.71 -0.71
C VAL A 186 -10.22 15.34 -0.06
N THR A 187 -9.10 14.63 0.10
CA THR A 187 -9.03 13.33 0.78
C THR A 187 -9.55 13.43 2.23
N ILE A 188 -9.15 14.46 2.97
CA ILE A 188 -9.63 14.69 4.35
C ILE A 188 -11.15 14.91 4.38
N SER A 189 -11.69 15.72 3.46
CA SER A 189 -13.14 15.93 3.37
C SER A 189 -13.91 14.65 3.04
N ARG A 190 -13.38 13.78 2.17
CA ARG A 190 -13.99 12.49 1.84
C ARG A 190 -14.05 11.56 3.05
N LEU A 191 -12.95 11.46 3.81
CA LEU A 191 -12.91 10.72 5.08
C LEU A 191 -13.97 11.22 6.07
N ALA A 192 -14.02 12.53 6.30
CA ALA A 192 -14.98 13.15 7.21
C ALA A 192 -16.44 12.90 6.77
N ASN A 193 -16.71 13.00 5.46
CA ASN A 193 -18.04 12.74 4.90
C ASN A 193 -18.49 11.29 5.10
N LEU A 194 -17.57 10.34 5.19
CA LEU A 194 -17.84 8.93 5.49
C LEU A 194 -17.76 8.60 7.00
N GLN A 195 -17.48 9.59 7.84
CA GLN A 195 -17.27 9.44 9.29
C GLN A 195 -16.16 8.43 9.62
N LEU A 196 -15.07 8.47 8.84
CA LEU A 196 -13.94 7.55 9.00
C LEU A 196 -12.80 8.24 9.75
N ALA A 197 -12.23 7.53 10.73
CA ALA A 197 -10.92 7.85 11.26
C ALA A 197 -9.81 7.31 10.33
N ILE A 198 -8.57 7.66 10.64
CA ILE A 198 -7.38 7.14 9.97
C ILE A 198 -6.39 6.63 11.01
N ASP A 199 -5.78 5.49 10.72
CA ASP A 199 -4.81 4.81 11.57
C ASP A 199 -3.53 4.55 10.77
N PHE A 200 -2.38 4.81 11.38
CA PHE A 200 -1.08 4.76 10.71
C PHE A 200 -0.16 3.76 11.41
N ASP A 201 0.10 2.63 10.75
CA ASP A 201 1.15 1.69 11.15
C ASP A 201 2.38 1.97 10.30
N LEU A 202 3.40 2.58 10.91
CA LEU A 202 4.62 3.02 10.24
C LEU A 202 5.77 2.05 10.52
N TYR A 203 6.43 1.59 9.47
CA TYR A 203 7.56 0.66 9.52
C TYR A 203 8.78 1.29 8.83
N ALA A 204 9.95 0.98 9.38
CA ALA A 204 11.24 1.35 8.82
C ALA A 204 11.91 0.09 8.28
N ASP A 205 12.06 0.04 6.97
CA ASP A 205 12.52 -1.14 6.22
C ASP A 205 13.85 -0.85 5.49
N GLY A 206 14.51 -1.93 5.07
CA GLY A 206 15.75 -1.90 4.31
C GLY A 206 17.02 -1.71 5.15
N ASN A 207 18.16 -1.95 4.49
CA ASN A 207 19.48 -1.84 5.09
C ASN A 207 20.04 -0.41 5.01
N PRO A 208 20.73 0.08 6.07
CA PRO A 208 21.45 1.34 6.02
C PRO A 208 22.60 1.29 5.01
N PHE A 209 22.97 2.46 4.49
CA PHE A 209 24.22 2.59 3.74
C PHE A 209 25.42 2.39 4.69
N GLU A 210 26.44 1.69 4.19
CA GLU A 210 27.76 1.58 4.84
C GLU A 210 28.64 2.81 4.59
#